data_AF-A6E6E3-F1
#
_entry.id   AF-A6E6E3-F1
#
_cell.length_a   1.000
_cell.length_b   1.000
_cell.length_c   1.000
_cell.angle_alpha   90.00
_cell.angle_beta   90.00
_cell.angle_gamma   90.00
#
_symmetry.space_group_name_H-M   'P 1'
#
loop_
_entity.id
_entity.type
_entity.pdbx_description
1 polymer ?
#
loop_
_entity_poly.entity_id
_entity_poly.type
_entity_poly.pdbx_seq_one_letter_code
_entity_poly.pdbx_strand_id
1 'polypeptide(L)'
;MENYALKIAVDKDIHCFEVAEYPHAGNESCKYKIYQQGTFVASFEPDKQNILHICQNPAQLDEELLYLLADQIEAMHPRQIPTEELNTIEFDRDDEMEAPPQDVHTPQ
;
A
#
# COMPACT_ATOMS: atom_id res chain seq x y z
N MET A 1 16.46 16.23 4.05
CA MET A 1 15.40 15.28 4.44
C MET A 1 14.26 15.58 3.50
N GLU A 2 13.99 14.67 2.58
CA GLU A 2 12.82 14.78 1.71
C GLU A 2 11.72 13.95 2.36
N ASN A 3 10.55 14.57 2.51
CA ASN A 3 9.36 13.93 3.01
C ASN A 3 8.21 14.18 2.04
N TYR A 4 7.39 13.16 1.83
CA TYR A 4 6.21 13.26 0.99
C TYR A 4 5.04 12.52 1.62
N ALA A 5 3.84 13.03 1.38
CA ALA A 5 2.62 12.41 1.86
C ALA A 5 2.10 11.42 0.81
N LEU A 6 1.84 10.19 1.23
CA LEU A 6 1.13 9.18 0.46
C LEU A 6 -0.33 9.12 0.93
N LYS A 7 -1.25 8.96 -0.01
CA LYS A 7 -2.66 8.72 0.28
C LYS A 7 -3.05 7.40 -0.36
N ILE A 8 -3.42 6.43 0.47
CA ILE A 8 -3.86 5.12 0.03
C ILE A 8 -5.34 5.04 0.36
N ALA A 9 -6.16 4.74 -0.65
CA ALA A 9 -7.57 4.43 -0.46
C ALA A 9 -7.70 2.91 -0.40
N VAL A 10 -8.08 2.38 0.76
CA VAL A 10 -8.40 0.96 0.94
C VAL A 10 -9.86 0.87 1.28
N ASP A 11 -10.61 0.05 0.54
CA ASP A 11 -12.07 -0.05 0.60
C ASP A 11 -12.79 1.30 0.45
N LYS A 12 -13.07 1.95 1.59
CA LYS A 12 -13.81 3.22 1.71
C LYS A 12 -13.07 4.26 2.55
N ASP A 13 -11.91 3.90 3.10
CA ASP A 13 -11.12 4.74 3.99
C ASP A 13 -9.88 5.27 3.29
N ILE A 14 -9.64 6.57 3.44
CA ILE A 14 -8.45 7.23 2.90
C ILE A 14 -7.41 7.34 4.02
N HIS A 15 -6.38 6.51 3.92
CA HIS A 15 -5.26 6.54 4.84
C HIS A 15 -4.20 7.51 4.32
N CYS A 16 -3.92 8.55 5.11
CA CYS A 16 -2.84 9.49 4.84
C CYS A 16 -1.59 9.07 5.60
N PHE A 17 -0.53 8.78 4.87
CA PHE A 17 0.78 8.42 5.36
C PHE A 17 1.80 9.49 4.99
N GLU A 18 2.83 9.65 5.81
CA GLU A 18 3.96 10.53 5.58
C GLU A 18 5.22 9.68 5.52
N VAL A 19 5.89 9.68 4.37
CA VAL A 19 7.14 8.97 4.16
C VAL A 19 8.28 9.96 4.32
N ALA A 20 9.23 9.62 5.17
CA ALA A 20 10.46 10.38 5.39
C ALA A 20 11.67 9.55 4.96
N GLU A 21 12.44 10.08 4.00
CA GLU A 21 13.72 9.49 3.58
C GLU A 21 14.86 10.10 4.40
N TYR A 22 15.60 9.24 5.11
CA TYR A 22 16.76 9.65 5.90
C TYR A 22 18.06 9.33 5.14
N PRO A 23 18.92 10.32 4.86
CA PRO A 23 20.23 10.05 4.27
C PRO A 23 21.10 9.28 5.26
N HIS A 24 21.76 8.22 4.78
CA HIS A 24 22.61 7.30 5.54
C HIS A 24 23.72 8.03 6.32
N ALA A 25 23.41 8.47 7.54
CA ALA A 25 24.38 9.11 8.43
C ALA A 25 24.83 8.21 9.59
N GLY A 26 24.30 6.99 9.72
CA GLY A 26 24.87 6.01 10.64
C GLY A 26 23.98 4.82 10.85
N ASN A 27 24.49 3.62 10.56
CA ASN A 27 24.07 2.28 10.99
C ASN A 27 22.57 1.90 11.07
N GLU A 28 21.65 2.78 10.70
CA GLU A 28 20.22 2.50 10.62
C GLU A 28 19.97 1.82 9.27
N SER A 29 19.62 0.55 9.35
CA SER A 29 19.20 -0.27 8.21
C SER A 29 17.94 0.31 7.56
N CYS A 30 17.01 0.86 8.36
CA CYS A 30 15.77 1.43 7.87
C CYS A 30 15.94 2.85 7.29
N LYS A 31 15.96 2.95 5.96
CA LYS A 31 16.13 4.21 5.22
C LYS A 31 14.84 5.04 5.12
N TYR A 32 13.69 4.38 5.00
CA TYR A 32 12.39 5.02 4.85
C TYR A 32 11.57 4.82 6.12
N LYS A 33 11.02 5.90 6.67
CA LYS A 33 10.14 5.85 7.85
C LYS A 33 8.75 6.36 7.47
N ILE A 34 7.72 5.62 7.86
CA ILE A 34 6.32 5.91 7.56
C ILE A 34 5.64 6.35 8.84
N TYR A 35 4.93 7.46 8.73
CA TYR A 35 4.12 8.01 9.80
C TYR A 35 2.67 8.10 9.36
N GLN A 36 1.74 7.80 10.26
CA GLN A 36 0.32 8.01 10.03
C GLN A 36 -0.18 8.98 11.09
N GLN A 37 -0.67 10.15 10.67
CA GLN A 37 -1.11 11.21 11.59
C GLN A 37 -0.02 11.57 12.63
N GLY A 38 1.25 11.60 12.22
CA GLY A 38 2.40 11.84 13.11
C GLY A 38 2.84 10.66 13.98
N THR A 39 2.18 9.50 13.90
CA THR A 39 2.58 8.27 14.63
C THR A 39 3.45 7.39 13.75
N PHE A 40 4.59 6.92 14.25
CA PHE A 40 5.44 5.96 13.53
C PHE A 40 4.73 4.61 13.41
N VAL A 41 4.42 4.19 12.19
CA VAL A 41 3.66 2.97 11.94
C VAL A 41 4.50 1.85 11.35
N ALA A 42 5.42 2.18 10.44
CA ALA A 42 6.29 1.21 9.80
C ALA A 42 7.53 1.87 9.20
N SER A 43 8.55 1.07 8.87
CA SER A 43 9.74 1.51 8.14
C SER A 43 10.17 0.48 7.11
N PHE A 44 10.81 0.96 6.05
CA PHE A 44 11.38 0.12 4.99
C PHE A 44 12.87 0.32 4.83
N GLU A 45 13.55 -0.74 4.39
CA GLU A 45 14.94 -0.74 4.00
C GLU A 45 15.10 -1.24 2.56
N PRO A 46 15.90 -0.57 1.71
CA PRO A 46 16.27 -1.13 0.42
C PRO A 46 17.31 -2.24 0.61
N ASP A 47 17.08 -3.41 0.01
CA ASP A 47 18.12 -4.45 -0.09
C ASP A 47 19.18 -4.07 -1.15
N LYS A 48 20.21 -4.91 -1.32
CA LYS A 48 21.28 -4.76 -2.33
C LYS A 48 20.75 -4.62 -3.77
N GLN A 49 19.53 -5.09 -4.02
CA GLN A 49 18.85 -4.96 -5.31
C GLN A 49 18.00 -3.69 -5.44
N ASN A 50 17.98 -2.80 -4.43
CA ASN A 50 17.09 -1.64 -4.30
C ASN A 50 15.60 -1.99 -4.22
N ILE A 51 15.28 -3.22 -3.81
CA ILE A 51 13.91 -3.64 -3.50
C ILE A 51 13.62 -3.25 -2.05
N LEU A 52 12.47 -2.62 -1.80
CA LEU A 52 12.08 -2.23 -0.44
C LEU A 52 11.54 -3.43 0.35
N HIS A 53 12.12 -3.64 1.53
CA HIS A 53 11.69 -4.65 2.50
C HIS A 53 11.23 -4.00 3.81
N ILE A 54 10.28 -4.64 4.47
CA ILE A 54 9.76 -4.20 5.76
C ILE A 54 10.86 -4.33 6.82
N CYS A 55 11.28 -3.19 7.36
CA CYS A 55 12.32 -3.12 8.39
C CYS A 55 11.70 -3.20 9.79
N GLN A 56 10.64 -2.40 10.05
CA GLN A 56 9.88 -2.44 11.29
C GLN A 56 8.39 -2.21 11.01
N ASN A 57 7.53 -2.89 11.77
CA ASN A 57 6.08 -2.71 11.73
C ASN A 57 5.49 -2.68 13.16
N PRO A 58 5.78 -1.65 13.98
CA PRO A 58 5.25 -1.54 15.34
C PRO A 58 3.72 -1.41 15.39
N ALA A 59 3.11 -0.83 14.35
CA ALA A 59 1.66 -0.68 14.27
C ALA A 59 0.93 -1.97 13.84
N GLN A 60 1.66 -3.04 13.52
CA GLN A 60 1.09 -4.30 13.01
C GLN A 60 0.13 -4.06 11.83
N LEU A 61 0.54 -3.18 10.92
CA LEU A 61 -0.19 -2.93 9.67
C LEU A 61 -0.36 -4.25 8.91
N ASP A 62 -1.51 -4.40 8.27
CA ASP A 62 -1.79 -5.52 7.39
C ASP A 62 -0.75 -5.62 6.27
N GLU A 63 -0.45 -6.86 5.89
CA GLU A 63 0.57 -7.16 4.89
C GLU A 63 0.25 -6.50 3.54
N GLU A 64 -1.03 -6.47 3.14
CA GLU A 64 -1.52 -5.79 1.95
C GLU A 64 -1.16 -4.29 1.96
N LEU A 65 -1.39 -3.62 3.09
CA LEU A 65 -1.09 -2.20 3.24
C LEU A 65 0.42 -1.93 3.16
N LEU A 66 1.24 -2.82 3.73
CA LEU A 66 2.70 -2.73 3.64
C LEU A 66 3.19 -2.89 2.21
N TYR A 67 2.62 -3.83 1.45
CA TYR A 67 2.94 -3.99 0.02
C TYR A 67 2.56 -2.75 -0.79
N LEU A 68 1.35 -2.19 -0.58
CA LEU A 68 0.90 -0.96 -1.24
C LEU A 68 1.81 0.23 -0.92
N LEU A 69 2.26 0.34 0.32
CA LEU A 69 3.19 1.37 0.74
C LEU A 69 4.55 1.22 0.05
N ALA A 70 5.10 0.00 -0.02
CA ALA A 70 6.36 -0.27 -0.72
C ALA A 70 6.26 0.08 -2.21
N ASP A 71 5.20 -0.39 -2.88
CA ASP A 71 4.95 -0.15 -4.30
C ASP A 71 4.86 1.35 -4.61
N GLN A 72 4.13 2.11 -3.80
CA GLN A 72 4.00 3.56 -3.99
C GLN A 72 5.30 4.33 -3.75
N ILE A 73 6.12 3.88 -2.79
CA ILE A 73 7.44 4.48 -2.56
C ILE A 73 8.36 4.20 -3.76
N GLU A 74 8.31 2.99 -4.33
CA GLU A 74 9.08 2.60 -5.52
C GLU A 74 8.60 3.34 -6.78
N ALA A 75 7.29 3.49 -6.99
CA ALA A 75 6.69 4.20 -8.11
C ALA A 75 7.06 5.69 -8.12
N MET A 76 7.21 6.29 -6.94
CA MET A 76 7.63 7.69 -6.78
C MET A 76 9.13 7.88 -7.01
N HIS A 77 9.95 6.82 -7.02
CA HIS A 77 11.37 6.93 -7.32
C HIS A 77 11.59 7.10 -8.83
N PRO A 78 12.18 8.22 -9.30
CA PRO A 78 12.25 8.58 -10.73
C PRO A 78 13.22 7.71 -11.57
N ARG A 79 13.62 6.51 -11.13
CA ARG A 79 14.63 5.68 -11.81
C ARG A 79 14.45 4.17 -11.68
N GLN A 80 13.26 3.61 -11.84
CA GLN A 80 13.14 2.18 -12.17
C GLN A 80 12.26 2.00 -13.41
N ILE A 81 12.69 1.06 -14.24
CA ILE A 81 12.37 0.81 -15.66
C ILE A 81 10.90 0.32 -15.78
N PRO A 82 10.18 0.53 -16.92
CA PRO A 82 8.73 0.59 -16.92
C PRO A 82 8.06 -0.73 -16.53
N THR A 83 7.08 -0.60 -15.64
CA THR A 83 6.10 -1.61 -15.29
C THR A 83 5.24 -1.93 -16.52
N GLU A 84 5.68 -2.88 -17.34
CA GLU A 84 4.71 -3.72 -18.03
C GLU A 84 4.37 -4.86 -17.07
N GLU A 85 3.09 -4.91 -16.72
CA GLU A 85 2.39 -6.03 -16.06
C GLU A 85 2.65 -6.26 -14.57
N LEU A 86 2.00 -5.44 -13.73
CA LEU A 86 1.24 -5.93 -12.56
C LEU A 86 0.16 -4.87 -12.26
N ASN A 87 -0.93 -4.90 -13.02
CA ASN A 87 -2.16 -5.63 -12.71
C ASN A 87 -3.08 -4.76 -11.84
N THR A 88 -4.14 -4.28 -12.50
CA THR A 88 -5.33 -3.69 -11.93
C THR A 88 -5.70 -4.41 -10.63
N ILE A 89 -5.60 -3.72 -9.50
CA ILE A 89 -6.26 -4.16 -8.27
C ILE A 89 -7.74 -3.83 -8.46
N GLU A 90 -8.44 -4.64 -9.25
CA GLU A 90 -9.90 -4.70 -9.16
C GLU A 90 -10.21 -5.41 -7.84
N PHE A 91 -10.66 -4.63 -6.87
CA PHE A 91 -11.38 -5.13 -5.71
C PHE A 91 -12.65 -5.83 -6.23
N ASP A 92 -12.53 -7.09 -6.61
CA ASP A 92 -13.68 -7.95 -6.86
C ASP A 92 -14.27 -8.35 -5.50
N ARG A 93 -15.07 -7.42 -5.00
CA ARG A 93 -15.91 -7.64 -3.85
C ARG A 93 -17.07 -8.49 -4.35
N ASP A 94 -16.92 -9.81 -4.25
CA ASP A 94 -18.00 -10.81 -4.32
C ASP A 94 -19.10 -10.43 -3.31
N ASP A 95 -19.99 -9.54 -3.72
CA ASP A 95 -21.28 -9.24 -3.09
C ASP A 95 -22.35 -9.81 -4.04
N GLU A 96 -22.35 -11.14 -4.19
CA GLU A 96 -23.42 -11.89 -4.81
C GLU A 96 -24.65 -11.83 -3.87
N MET A 97 -25.35 -10.70 -3.87
CA MET A 97 -26.73 -10.64 -3.37
C MET A 97 -27.67 -11.12 -4.47
N GLU A 98 -27.73 -12.43 -4.67
CA GLU A 98 -28.84 -13.03 -5.43
C GLU A 98 -30.12 -13.02 -4.59
N ALA A 99 -31.07 -12.19 -5.02
CA ALA A 99 -32.41 -12.07 -4.48
C ALA A 99 -33.25 -13.35 -4.75
N PRO A 100 -34.29 -13.64 -3.94
CA PRO A 100 -34.96 -14.94 -3.93
C PRO A 100 -35.85 -15.17 -5.17
N PRO A 101 -36.13 -16.44 -5.53
CA PRO A 101 -36.92 -16.78 -6.70
C PRO A 101 -38.39 -16.44 -6.46
N GLN A 102 -38.97 -15.64 -7.36
CA GLN A 102 -40.42 -15.43 -7.42
C GLN A 102 -40.96 -16.19 -8.62
N ASP A 103 -41.40 -17.41 -8.33
CA ASP A 103 -42.33 -18.21 -9.11
C ASP A 103 -43.65 -17.45 -9.26
N VAL A 104 -44.10 -17.16 -10.49
CA VAL A 104 -45.53 -17.13 -10.82
C VAL A 104 -45.77 -17.27 -12.32
N HIS A 105 -46.27 -18.46 -12.67
CA HIS A 105 -47.39 -18.72 -13.59
C HIS A 105 -47.80 -17.64 -14.64
N THR A 106 -47.72 -18.07 -15.90
CA THR A 106 -48.64 -17.90 -17.08
C THR A 106 -50.06 -17.33 -16.85
N PRO A 107 -50.90 -17.05 -17.89
CA PRO A 107 -50.70 -16.78 -19.34
C PRO A 107 -51.53 -15.56 -19.85
N GLN A 108 -51.35 -15.13 -21.11
CA GLN A 108 -52.33 -15.21 -22.23
C GLN A 108 -51.88 -14.36 -23.42
#